data_AF-A0A524JLZ5-F1
#
_entry.id   AF-A0A524JLZ5-F1
#
_cell.length_a   1.000
_cell.length_b   1.000
_cell.length_c   1.000
_cell.angle_alpha   90.00
_cell.angle_beta   90.00
_cell.angle_gamma   90.00
#
_symmetry.space_group_name_H-M   'P 1'
#
loop_
_entity.id
_entity.type
_entity.pdbx_description
1 polymer ?
#
loop_
_entity_poly.entity_id
_entity_poly.type
_entity_poly.pdbx_seq_one_letter_code
_entity_poly.pdbx_strand_id
1 'polypeptide(L)'
;MMKLIHMEKQKFLTEDKFPVLPWHSLDIDSVIAKLNTDHERDLSIQEATSRLQEYGTNTLQSTHKVHWYRILTRQFADVLIWILLVAAAISLVIGALGDAITIMVIFLLTACSASSRKGRPKSLLKL
;
A
#
# COMPACT_ATOMS: atom_id res chain seq x y z
N MET A 1 19.56 15.39 9.02
CA MET A 1 19.68 14.25 8.09
C MET A 1 18.39 13.45 7.89
N MET A 2 17.47 13.34 8.87
CA MET A 2 16.25 12.51 8.76
C MET A 2 15.11 13.08 7.87
N LYS A 3 15.19 14.35 7.45
CA LYS A 3 14.18 14.98 6.56
C LYS A 3 14.39 14.72 5.07
N LEU A 4 15.55 14.19 4.67
CA LEU A 4 15.90 14.02 3.25
C LEU A 4 15.35 12.73 2.63
N ILE A 5 15.09 11.68 3.43
CA ILE A 5 14.61 10.39 2.92
C ILE A 5 13.08 10.39 2.71
N HIS A 6 12.35 11.31 3.36
CA HIS A 6 10.89 11.38 3.25
C HIS A 6 10.40 12.14 2.00
N MET A 7 11.24 13.01 1.42
CA MET A 7 10.88 13.81 0.23
C MET A 7 11.07 13.05 -1.09
N GLU A 8 11.89 11.99 -1.12
CA GLU A 8 12.15 11.26 -2.37
C GLU A 8 10.92 10.48 -2.85
N LYS A 9 10.12 9.91 -1.92
CA LYS A 9 8.90 9.18 -2.28
C LYS A 9 7.77 10.05 -2.82
N GLN A 10 7.78 11.35 -2.51
CA GLN A 10 6.79 12.30 -3.02
C GLN A 10 7.11 12.72 -4.47
N LYS A 11 8.39 12.67 -4.86
CA LYS A 11 8.85 13.04 -6.19
C LYS A 11 8.42 12.04 -7.28
N PHE A 12 8.13 10.80 -6.91
CA PHE A 12 7.66 9.77 -7.84
C PHE A 12 6.19 9.91 -8.27
N LEU A 13 5.40 10.78 -7.63
CA LEU A 13 3.97 10.96 -7.95
C LEU A 13 3.69 12.23 -8.76
N THR A 14 4.72 13.02 -9.07
CA THR A 14 4.58 14.38 -9.64
C THR A 14 5.52 14.66 -10.81
N GLU A 15 5.95 13.64 -11.52
CA GLU A 15 6.64 13.82 -12.81
C GLU A 15 5.82 13.14 -13.92
N ASP A 16 5.34 13.98 -14.84
CA ASP A 16 5.42 13.77 -16.29
C ASP A 16 4.21 13.47 -17.18
N LYS A 17 2.93 13.56 -16.76
CA LYS A 17 1.84 13.53 -17.78
C LYS A 17 0.63 14.44 -17.63
N PHE A 18 0.28 14.95 -16.44
CA PHE A 18 -0.98 15.70 -16.29
C PHE A 18 -0.83 16.89 -15.32
N PRO A 19 -1.16 18.13 -15.74
CA PRO A 19 -1.22 19.25 -14.81
C PRO A 19 -2.27 18.96 -13.74
N VAL A 20 -1.86 18.94 -12.47
CA VAL A 20 -2.75 18.74 -11.32
C VAL A 20 -3.60 19.99 -11.08
N LEU A 21 -4.64 20.14 -11.90
CA LEU A 21 -5.67 21.16 -11.68
C LEU A 21 -6.43 20.83 -10.38
N PRO A 22 -6.73 21.83 -9.52
CA PRO A 22 -7.50 21.61 -8.30
C PRO A 22 -8.99 21.42 -8.63
N TRP A 23 -9.35 20.29 -9.26
CA TRP A 23 -10.70 20.00 -9.76
C TRP A 23 -11.82 20.26 -8.74
N HIS A 24 -11.54 20.00 -7.45
CA HIS A 24 -12.47 20.19 -6.34
C HIS A 24 -12.78 21.66 -6.01
N SER A 25 -12.03 22.61 -6.56
CA SER A 25 -12.18 24.05 -6.35
C SER A 25 -12.55 24.81 -7.62
N LEU A 26 -12.71 24.13 -8.76
CA LEU A 26 -13.18 24.77 -9.97
C LEU A 26 -14.70 24.88 -9.96
N ASP A 27 -15.20 25.96 -10.54
CA ASP A 27 -16.62 26.14 -10.79
C ASP A 27 -17.14 25.13 -11.83
N ILE A 28 -18.41 24.74 -11.72
CA ILE A 28 -19.04 23.71 -12.55
C ILE A 28 -18.93 24.06 -14.03
N ASP A 29 -19.19 25.32 -14.42
CA ASP A 29 -19.12 25.76 -15.82
C ASP A 29 -17.69 25.66 -16.37
N SER A 30 -16.71 25.95 -15.51
CA SER A 30 -15.28 25.85 -15.86
C SER A 30 -14.83 24.40 -16.03
N VAL A 31 -15.41 23.47 -15.26
CA VAL A 31 -15.13 22.03 -15.36
C VAL A 31 -15.75 21.44 -16.62
N ILE A 32 -17.00 21.78 -16.93
CA ILE A 32 -17.73 21.37 -18.14
C ILE A 32 -16.98 21.83 -19.40
N ALA A 33 -16.57 23.11 -19.43
CA ALA A 33 -15.79 23.66 -20.54
C ALA A 33 -14.42 22.99 -20.71
N LYS A 34 -13.75 22.63 -19.61
CA LYS A 34 -12.43 21.96 -19.66
C LYS A 34 -12.51 20.49 -20.07
N LEU A 35 -13.57 19.78 -19.68
CA LEU A 35 -13.77 18.38 -20.02
C LEU A 35 -14.49 18.21 -21.38
N ASN A 36 -14.93 19.31 -22.00
CA ASN A 36 -15.77 19.32 -23.21
C ASN A 36 -16.97 18.38 -23.06
N THR A 37 -17.65 18.44 -21.91
CA THR A 37 -18.86 17.64 -21.67
C THR A 37 -20.07 18.56 -21.69
N ASP A 38 -21.26 17.98 -21.73
CA ASP A 38 -22.52 18.68 -21.52
C ASP A 38 -23.11 18.22 -20.18
N HIS A 39 -23.83 19.10 -19.49
CA HIS A 39 -24.50 18.74 -18.23
C HIS A 39 -25.85 18.04 -18.50
N GLU A 40 -26.49 18.32 -19.64
CA GLU A 40 -27.79 17.75 -19.99
C GLU A 40 -27.70 16.54 -20.93
N ARG A 41 -26.58 16.38 -21.63
CA ARG A 41 -26.35 15.26 -22.54
C ARG A 41 -25.21 14.40 -22.04
N ASP A 42 -25.50 13.11 -21.89
CA ASP A 42 -24.48 12.10 -21.63
C ASP A 42 -23.43 12.08 -22.74
N LEU A 43 -22.23 11.56 -22.43
CA LEU A 43 -21.18 11.37 -23.43
C LEU A 43 -21.68 10.46 -24.57
N SER A 44 -21.43 10.87 -25.82
CA SER A 44 -21.64 9.99 -26.97
C SER A 44 -20.74 8.75 -26.88
N ILE A 45 -21.23 7.61 -27.38
CA ILE A 45 -20.49 6.34 -27.45
C ILE A 45 -19.15 6.52 -28.20
N GLN A 46 -19.11 7.36 -29.24
CA GLN A 46 -17.86 7.62 -29.98
C GLN A 46 -16.84 8.36 -29.11
N GLU A 47 -17.30 9.33 -28.33
CA GLU A 47 -16.46 10.15 -27.45
C GLU A 47 -15.98 9.36 -26.23
N ALA A 48 -16.85 8.53 -25.67
CA ALA A 48 -16.51 7.59 -24.60
C ALA A 48 -15.43 6.59 -25.06
N THR A 49 -15.56 6.06 -26.29
CA THR A 49 -14.56 5.12 -26.85
C THR A 49 -13.23 5.81 -27.12
N SER A 50 -13.25 7.05 -27.65
CA SER A 50 -12.03 7.84 -27.86
C SER A 50 -11.31 8.13 -26.54
N ARG A 51 -12.06 8.56 -25.51
CA ARG A 51 -11.50 8.80 -24.16
C ARG A 51 -10.96 7.51 -23.53
N LEU A 52 -11.64 6.37 -23.73
CA LEU A 52 -11.16 5.08 -23.22
C LEU A 52 -9.82 4.66 -23.84
N GLN A 53 -9.59 4.98 -25.12
CA GLN A 53 -8.30 4.73 -25.79
C GLN A 53 -7.19 5.68 -25.31
N GLU A 54 -7.52 6.95 -25.04
CA GLU A 54 -6.56 7.98 -24.64
C GLU A 54 -6.13 7.84 -23.16
N TYR A 55 -7.09 7.67 -22.25
CA TYR A 55 -6.85 7.63 -20.80
C TYR A 55 -6.71 6.20 -20.26
N GLY A 56 -7.09 5.20 -21.05
CA GLY A 56 -7.14 3.82 -20.63
C GLY A 56 -8.34 3.51 -19.75
N THR A 57 -8.49 2.24 -19.39
CA THR A 57 -9.52 1.80 -18.46
C THR A 57 -9.29 2.38 -17.07
N ASN A 58 -10.33 2.94 -16.46
CA ASN A 58 -10.32 3.40 -15.07
C ASN A 58 -10.33 2.22 -14.10
N THR A 59 -9.34 1.35 -14.20
CA THR A 59 -9.17 0.18 -13.34
C THR A 59 -7.87 0.32 -12.58
N LEU A 60 -7.98 0.40 -11.25
CA LEU A 60 -6.83 0.39 -10.37
C LEU A 60 -6.07 -0.92 -10.54
N GLN A 61 -4.77 -0.84 -10.80
CA GLN A 61 -3.93 -2.01 -10.93
C GLN A 61 -4.05 -2.87 -9.66
N SER A 62 -4.54 -4.10 -9.84
CA SER A 62 -4.67 -5.06 -8.75
C SER A 62 -3.27 -5.39 -8.25
N THR A 63 -2.90 -4.84 -7.09
CA THR A 63 -1.65 -5.20 -6.41
C THR A 63 -1.63 -6.72 -6.24
N HIS A 64 -0.58 -7.37 -6.77
CA HIS A 64 -0.37 -8.80 -6.69
C HIS A 64 -0.73 -9.37 -5.31
N LYS A 65 -1.42 -10.51 -5.30
CA LYS A 65 -1.70 -11.28 -4.08
C LYS A 65 -0.39 -11.51 -3.35
N VAL A 66 -0.22 -10.89 -2.17
CA VAL A 66 0.98 -11.10 -1.36
C VAL A 66 0.91 -12.51 -0.81
N HIS A 67 1.80 -13.39 -1.30
CA HIS A 67 1.87 -14.77 -0.86
C HIS A 67 2.26 -14.89 0.62
N TRP A 68 1.78 -15.95 1.28
CA TRP A 68 1.99 -16.17 2.72
C TRP A 68 3.46 -16.34 3.10
N TYR A 69 4.26 -17.01 2.27
CA TYR A 69 5.70 -17.20 2.51
C TYR A 69 6.49 -15.89 2.46
N ARG A 70 6.06 -14.94 1.60
CA ARG A 70 6.69 -13.60 1.49
C ARG A 70 6.42 -12.74 2.72
N ILE A 71 5.36 -13.02 3.47
CA ILE A 71 5.08 -12.37 4.75
C ILE A 71 6.00 -12.94 5.83
N LEU A 72 6.24 -14.27 5.82
CA LEU A 72 7.18 -14.91 6.75
C LEU A 72 8.62 -14.43 6.52
N THR A 73 9.10 -14.38 5.28
CA THR A 73 10.48 -13.93 5.00
C THR A 73 10.71 -12.47 5.38
N ARG A 74 9.68 -11.62 5.30
CA ARG A 74 9.77 -10.23 5.75
C ARG A 74 9.93 -10.11 7.27
N GLN A 75 9.40 -11.05 8.05
CA GLN A 75 9.61 -11.07 9.50
C GLN A 75 11.08 -11.37 9.83
N PHE A 76 11.71 -12.32 9.15
CA PHE A 76 13.14 -12.61 9.35
C PHE A 76 14.08 -11.49 8.89
N ALA A 77 13.60 -10.54 8.08
CA ALA A 77 14.34 -9.35 7.70
C ALA A 77 14.30 -8.23 8.78
N ASP A 78 13.48 -8.38 9.81
CA ASP A 78 13.40 -7.41 10.90
C ASP A 78 14.54 -7.64 11.90
N VAL A 79 15.34 -6.60 12.13
CA VAL A 79 16.46 -6.60 13.08
C VAL A 79 16.00 -6.99 14.49
N LEU A 80 14.77 -6.64 14.86
CA LEU A 80 14.19 -6.97 16.17
C LEU A 80 14.06 -8.49 16.39
N ILE A 81 13.77 -9.25 15.34
CA ILE A 81 13.65 -10.72 15.40
C ILE A 81 15.02 -11.37 15.59
N TRP A 82 16.07 -10.83 14.96
CA TRP A 82 17.43 -11.29 15.18
C TRP A 82 17.89 -11.07 16.62
N ILE A 83 17.54 -9.94 17.22
CA ILE A 83 17.84 -9.66 18.64
C ILE A 83 17.15 -10.69 19.55
N LEU A 84 15.87 -10.99 19.31
CA LEU A 84 15.13 -11.99 20.08
C LEU A 84 15.73 -13.40 19.95
N LEU A 85 16.13 -13.80 18.74
CA LEU A 85 16.77 -15.10 18.50
C LEU A 85 18.10 -15.23 19.22
N VAL A 86 18.94 -14.18 19.19
CA VAL A 86 20.23 -14.16 19.90
C VAL A 86 20.00 -14.20 21.41
N ALA A 87 19.05 -13.42 21.94
CA ALA A 87 18.71 -13.44 23.36
C ALA A 87 18.22 -14.82 23.83
N ALA A 88 17.36 -15.48 23.05
CA ALA A 88 16.91 -16.84 23.32
C ALA A 88 18.08 -17.85 23.31
N ALA A 89 18.99 -17.74 22.35
CA ALA A 89 20.17 -18.60 22.27
C ALA A 89 21.10 -18.42 23.48
N ILE A 90 21.37 -17.18 23.88
CA ILE A 90 22.17 -16.86 25.08
C ILE A 90 21.49 -17.42 26.34
N SER A 91 20.18 -17.25 26.47
CA SER A 91 19.42 -17.74 27.61
C SER A 91 19.45 -19.27 27.74
N LEU A 92 19.41 -20.00 26.62
CA LEU A 92 19.57 -21.45 26.59
C LEU A 92 20.98 -21.88 27.05
N VAL A 93 22.02 -21.17 26.61
CA VAL A 93 23.41 -21.46 27.03
C VAL A 93 23.61 -21.24 28.53
N ILE A 94 22.93 -20.23 29.11
CA ILE A 94 22.98 -19.93 30.54
C ILE A 94 22.18 -20.98 31.36
N GLY A 95 21.38 -21.84 30.71
CA GLY A 95 20.53 -22.83 31.39
C GLY A 95 19.29 -22.21 32.05
N ALA A 96 19.00 -20.94 31.77
CA ALA A 96 17.83 -20.22 32.28
C ALA A 96 16.59 -20.54 31.44
N LEU A 97 16.08 -21.77 31.56
CA LEU A 97 14.91 -22.24 30.81
C LEU A 97 13.68 -21.33 30.98
N GLY A 98 13.51 -20.71 32.17
CA GLY A 98 12.41 -19.78 32.43
C GLY A 98 12.45 -18.52 31.55
N ASP A 99 13.65 -17.96 31.34
CA ASP A 99 13.83 -16.76 30.52
C ASP A 99 13.65 -17.09 29.04
N ALA A 100 14.18 -18.24 28.59
CA ALA A 100 14.02 -18.72 27.21
C ALA A 100 12.54 -18.92 26.86
N ILE A 101 11.74 -19.50 27.76
CA ILE A 101 10.30 -19.68 27.57
C ILE A 101 9.59 -18.33 27.47
N THR A 102 9.94 -17.36 28.32
CA THR A 102 9.36 -16.01 28.30
C THR A 102 9.58 -15.31 26.96
N ILE A 103 10.83 -15.35 26.46
CA ILE A 103 11.20 -14.78 25.16
C ILE A 103 10.45 -15.48 24.02
N MET A 104 10.32 -16.82 24.08
CA MET A 104 9.59 -17.61 23.10
C MET A 104 8.11 -17.21 23.03
N VAL A 105 7.46 -17.01 24.19
CA VAL A 105 6.05 -16.59 24.26
C VAL A 105 5.85 -15.21 23.63
N ILE A 106 6.72 -14.24 23.92
CA ILE A 106 6.63 -12.89 23.34
C ILE A 106 6.80 -12.93 21.82
N PHE A 107 7.75 -13.72 21.33
CA PHE A 107 7.98 -13.91 19.89
C PHE A 107 6.74 -14.51 19.20
N LEU A 108 6.13 -15.54 19.79
CA LEU A 108 4.92 -16.17 19.27
C LEU A 108 3.72 -15.21 19.22
N LEU A 109 3.52 -14.41 20.27
CA LEU A 109 2.46 -13.39 20.31
C LEU A 109 2.64 -12.35 19.19
N THR A 110 3.88 -11.89 19.00
CA THR A 110 4.22 -10.92 17.96
C THR A 110 3.95 -11.49 16.57
N ALA A 111 4.39 -12.72 16.29
CA ALA A 111 4.15 -13.42 15.03
C ALA A 111 2.66 -13.69 14.74
N CYS A 112 1.89 -14.06 15.77
CA CYS A 112 0.46 -14.29 15.68
C CYS A 112 -0.30 -12.99 15.34
N SER A 113 0.02 -11.89 16.03
CA SER A 113 -0.59 -10.58 15.78
C SER A 113 -0.38 -10.09 14.34
N ALA A 114 0.79 -10.38 13.76
CA ALA A 114 1.10 -10.02 12.38
C ALA A 114 0.32 -10.87 11.36
N SER A 115 0.03 -12.12 11.69
CA SER A 115 -0.73 -13.04 10.83
C SER A 115 -2.21 -12.66 10.77
N SER A 116 -2.78 -12.18 11.88
CA SER A 116 -4.19 -11.77 11.97
C SER A 116 -4.52 -10.49 11.18
N ARG A 117 -3.50 -9.71 10.77
CA ARG A 117 -3.70 -8.55 9.87
C ARG A 117 -3.82 -8.96 8.38
N LYS A 118 -4.18 -10.21 8.10
CA LYS A 118 -4.49 -10.66 6.74
C LYS A 118 -5.96 -10.45 6.41
N GLY A 119 -6.19 -9.49 5.51
CA GLY A 119 -7.32 -9.53 4.60
C GLY A 119 -8.44 -8.55 4.94
N ARG A 120 -8.23 -7.26 4.64
CA ARG A 120 -9.35 -6.53 4.03
C ARG A 120 -9.29 -6.81 2.54
N PRO A 121 -10.20 -7.63 1.98
CA PRO A 121 -10.30 -7.78 0.54
C PRO A 121 -10.57 -6.39 -0.04
N LYS A 122 -9.65 -5.90 -0.88
CA LYS A 122 -9.83 -4.69 -1.67
C LYS A 122 -10.78 -4.97 -2.86
N SER A 123 -11.91 -5.61 -2.59
CA SER A 123 -12.91 -5.98 -3.60
C SER A 123 -14.05 -4.97 -3.71
N LEU A 124 -13.86 -3.73 -3.24
CA LEU A 124 -14.87 -2.66 -3.34
C LEU A 124 -14.62 -1.64 -4.46
N LEU A 125 -13.72 -1.94 -5.40
CA LEU A 125 -13.37 -1.05 -6.51
C LEU A 125 -13.42 -1.77 -7.87
N LYS A 126 -14.37 -2.70 -8.00
CA LYS A 126 -14.87 -3.15 -9.29
C LYS A 126 -16.31 -2.66 -9.41
N LEU A 127 -16.47 -1.40 -9.76
CA LEU A 127 -17.67 -0.89 -10.42
C LEU A 127 -17.28 -0.60 -11.87
#